data_AF-A0A352XST5-F1
#
_entry.id   AF-A0A352XST5-F1
#
_cell.length_a   1.000
_cell.length_b   1.000
_cell.length_c   1.000
_cell.angle_alpha   90.00
_cell.angle_beta   90.00
_cell.angle_gamma   90.00
#
_symmetry.space_group_name_H-M   'P 1'
#
loop_
_entity.id
_entity.type
_entity.pdbx_description
1 polymer ?
#
loop_
_entity_poly.entity_id
_entity_poly.type
_entity_poly.pdbx_seq_one_letter_code
_entity_poly.pdbx_strand_id
1 'polypeptide(L)' 'CYELDTLVIIARHVEGVLGGRMMGGGFGGCTVNLAYSEAIEALSRAVEQEYPLRTGRQARIDMCRAAGGPGNAWVM' A
#
# COMPACT_ATOMS: atom_id res chain seq x y z
N CYS A 1 7.95 -2.73 12.10
CA CYS A 1 7.97 -1.52 12.96
C CYS A 1 6.54 -1.06 13.06
N TYR A 2 6.19 -0.38 14.14
CA TYR A 2 4.80 -0.13 14.47
C TYR A 2 4.00 0.52 13.31
N GLU A 3 4.62 1.44 12.57
CA GLU A 3 4.03 2.04 11.37
C GLU A 3 3.70 1.03 10.26
N LEU A 4 4.68 0.23 9.83
CA LEU A 4 4.48 -0.76 8.77
C LEU A 4 3.48 -1.85 9.20
N ASP A 5 3.58 -2.29 10.45
CA ASP A 5 2.69 -3.30 11.01
C ASP A 5 1.25 -2.75 11.08
N THR A 6 1.09 -1.46 11.40
CA THR A 6 -0.20 -0.76 11.38
C THR A 6 -0.80 -0.74 9.97
N LEU A 7 -0.04 -0.40 8.94
CA LEU A 7 -0.52 -0.39 7.55
C LEU A 7 -1.00 -1.78 7.11
N VAL A 8 -0.24 -2.84 7.41
CA VAL A 8 -0.64 -4.21 7.08
C VAL A 8 -1.90 -4.62 7.85
N ILE A 9 -2.02 -4.24 9.13
CA ILE A 9 -3.21 -4.53 9.93
C ILE A 9 -4.45 -3.85 9.36
N ILE A 10 -4.38 -2.56 9.01
CA ILE A 10 -5.52 -1.84 8.42
C ILE A 10 -5.94 -2.52 7.11
N ALA A 11 -4.97 -2.75 6.21
CA ALA A 11 -5.26 -3.35 4.91
C ALA A 11 -5.94 -4.72 5.00
N ARG A 12 -5.55 -5.56 5.97
CA ARG A 12 -6.14 -6.89 6.20
C ARG A 12 -7.62 -6.88 6.59
N HIS A 13 -8.14 -5.77 7.12
CA HIS A 13 -9.55 -5.66 7.51
C HIS A 13 -10.44 -5.10 6.40
N VAL A 14 -9.86 -4.71 5.26
CA VAL A 14 -10.60 -4.19 4.13
C VAL A 14 -11.00 -5.33 3.20
N GLU A 15 -12.30 -5.49 2.97
CA GLU A 15 -12.83 -6.48 2.03
C GLU A 15 -12.25 -6.26 0.62
N GLY A 16 -11.84 -7.34 -0.03
CA GLY A 16 -11.22 -7.31 -1.35
C GLY A 16 -9.71 -7.02 -1.35
N VAL A 17 -9.09 -6.84 -0.17
CA VAL A 17 -7.62 -6.90 -0.02
C VAL A 17 -7.19 -8.35 0.15
N LEU A 18 -6.35 -8.84 -0.76
CA LEU A 18 -5.83 -10.20 -0.76
C LEU A 18 -4.66 -10.38 0.22
N GLY A 19 -3.93 -9.30 0.49
CA GLY A 19 -2.87 -9.29 1.47
C GLY A 19 -1.88 -8.15 1.25
N GLY A 20 -0.98 -7.98 2.22
CA GLY A 20 0.06 -6.97 2.14
C GLY A 20 1.29 -7.33 2.96
N ARG A 21 2.42 -6.74 2.58
CA ARG A 21 3.70 -6.86 3.30
C ARG A 21 4.51 -5.57 3.20
N MET A 22 5.50 -5.43 4.09
CA MET A 22 6.53 -4.39 3.94
C MET A 22 7.28 -4.52 2.61
N MET A 23 7.73 -3.39 2.06
CA MET A 23 8.60 -3.32 0.88
C MET A 23 9.88 -2.55 1.24
N GLY A 24 11.03 -3.03 0.76
CA GLY A 24 12.35 -2.43 1.05
C GLY A 24 13.02 -2.97 2.32
N GLY A 25 13.95 -2.19 2.89
CA GLY A 25 14.82 -2.61 4.00
C GLY A 25 14.18 -2.60 5.40
N GLY A 26 13.01 -1.97 5.56
CA GLY A 26 12.30 -1.88 6.85
C GLY A 26 12.68 -0.65 7.69
N PHE A 27 12.31 -0.69 8.98
CA PHE A 27 12.42 0.43 9.93
C PHE A 27 11.68 1.71 9.50
N GLY A 28 10.66 1.55 8.66
CA GLY A 28 9.92 2.61 8.00
C GLY A 28 9.72 2.28 6.52
N GLY A 29 9.28 3.25 5.73
CA GLY A 29 9.08 3.09 4.28
C GLY A 29 7.65 2.71 3.93
N CYS A 30 7.48 1.73 3.04
CA CYS A 30 6.20 1.43 2.40
C CYS A 30 5.76 -0.02 2.64
N THR A 31 4.45 -0.24 2.56
CA THR A 31 3.85 -1.56 2.37
C THR A 31 3.31 -1.68 0.95
N VAL A 32 3.41 -2.86 0.36
CA VAL A 32 2.68 -3.20 -0.87
C VAL A 32 1.47 -4.03 -0.50
N ASN A 33 0.30 -3.67 -1.03
CA ASN A 33 -0.96 -4.37 -0.81
C ASN A 33 -1.52 -4.82 -2.15
N LEU A 34 -1.89 -6.09 -2.24
CA LEU A 34 -2.60 -6.63 -3.38
C LEU A 34 -4.09 -6.62 -3.06
N ALA A 35 -4.88 -5.94 -3.89
CA ALA A 35 -6.31 -5.78 -3.71
C ALA A 35 -7.01 -5.81 -5.07
N TYR A 36 -8.30 -6.16 -5.08
CA TYR A 36 -9.14 -5.93 -6.25
C TYR A 36 -9.31 -4.43 -6.51
N SER A 37 -9.53 -4.06 -7.77
CA SER A 37 -9.61 -2.66 -8.20
C SER A 37 -10.75 -1.91 -7.48
N GLU A 38 -11.87 -2.58 -7.27
CA GLU A 38 -13.04 -2.10 -6.54
C GLU A 38 -12.77 -1.83 -5.05
N ALA A 39 -11.77 -2.50 -4.46
CA ALA A 39 -11.41 -2.33 -3.06
C ALA A 39 -10.44 -1.15 -2.83
N ILE A 40 -9.88 -0.54 -3.88
CA ILE A 40 -8.86 0.51 -3.76
C ILE A 40 -9.39 1.72 -2.98
N GLU A 41 -10.61 2.18 -3.27
CA GLU A 41 -11.18 3.35 -2.60
C GLU A 41 -11.45 3.08 -1.11
N ALA A 42 -11.95 1.87 -0.80
CA ALA A 42 -12.18 1.44 0.58
C ALA A 42 -10.85 1.32 1.35
N LEU A 43 -9.83 0.74 0.73
CA LEU A 43 -8.49 0.63 1.32
C LEU A 43 -7.88 2.00 1.59
N SER A 44 -7.94 2.91 0.62
CA SER A 44 -7.40 4.26 0.79
C SER A 44 -8.07 4.99 1.94
N ARG A 45 -9.42 4.94 2.01
CA ARG A 45 -10.18 5.54 3.12
C ARG A 45 -9.80 4.95 4.48
N ALA A 46 -9.70 3.62 4.59
CA ALA A 46 -9.32 2.96 5.82
C ALA A 46 -7.93 3.41 6.30
N VAL A 47 -6.95 3.46 5.39
CA VAL A 47 -5.59 3.93 5.70
C VAL A 47 -5.60 5.40 6.11
N GLU A 48 -6.28 6.28 5.38
CA GLU A 48 -6.34 7.72 5.69
C GLU A 48 -7.00 8.01 7.03
N GLN A 49 -7.99 7.21 7.44
CA GLN A 49 -8.70 7.38 8.70
C GLN A 49 -7.96 6.76 9.88
N GLU A 50 -7.52 5.51 9.76
CA GLU A 50 -7.02 4.74 10.90
C GLU A 50 -5.52 4.94 11.15
N TYR A 51 -4.72 5.15 10.10
CA TYR A 51 -3.27 5.22 10.25
C TYR A 51 -2.82 6.44 11.08
N PRO A 52 -3.35 7.67 10.87
CA PRO A 52 -2.98 8.82 11.69
C PRO A 52 -3.42 8.68 13.15
N LEU A 53 -4.60 8.10 13.39
CA LEU A 53 -5.09 7.86 14.76
C LEU A 53 -4.19 6.91 15.53
N ARG A 54 -3.63 5.91 14.85
CA ARG A 54 -2.80 4.88 15.47
C ARG A 54 -1.35 5.30 15.62
N THR A 55 -0.80 6.07 14.68
CA THR A 55 0.65 6.33 14.57
C THR A 55 1.04 7.79 14.73
N GLY A 56 0.10 8.73 14.65
CA GLY A 56 0.37 10.17 14.61
C GLY A 56 1.01 10.64 13.31
N ARG A 57 1.03 9.82 12.25
CA ARG A 57 1.65 10.12 10.95
C ARG A 57 0.62 10.03 9.82
N GLN A 58 0.91 10.71 8.71
CA GLN A 58 0.14 10.55 7.47
C GLN A 58 0.82 9.52 6.57
N ALA A 59 0.02 8.69 5.89
CA ALA A 59 0.50 7.78 4.85
C ALA A 59 0.23 8.41 3.47
N ARG A 60 1.15 8.19 2.53
CA ARG A 60 0.92 8.46 1.10
C ARG A 60 0.55 7.14 0.42
N ILE A 61 -0.46 7.19 -0.45
CA ILE A 61 -0.97 6.02 -1.15
C ILE A 61 -0.70 6.21 -2.65
N ASP A 62 -0.04 5.23 -3.26
CA ASP A 62 0.23 5.18 -4.70
C ASP A 62 -0.40 3.91 -5.30
N MET A 63 -1.11 4.07 -6.41
CA MET A 63 -1.57 2.96 -7.22
C MET A 63 -0.48 2.57 -8.21
N CYS A 64 0.12 1.40 -7.99
CA CYS A 64 1.18 0.87 -8.84
C CYS A 64 0.64 -0.24 -9.75
N ARG A 65 1.04 -0.22 -11.02
CA ARG A 65 0.84 -1.33 -11.97
C ARG A 65 2.20 -1.86 -12.39
N ALA A 66 2.33 -3.18 -12.52
CA ALA A 66 3.54 -3.78 -13.04
C ALA A 66 3.83 -3.22 -14.44
N ALA A 67 5.08 -2.81 -14.68
CA ALA A 67 5.54 -2.19 -15.92
C ALA A 67 6.91 -2.74 -16.30
N GLY A 68 7.32 -2.51 -17.56
CA GLY A 68 8.65 -2.87 -18.04
C GLY A 68 9.75 -2.09 -17.32
N GLY A 69 10.93 -2.72 -17.21
CA GLY A 69 12.14 -2.05 -16.74
C GLY A 69 12.69 -1.04 -17.76
N PRO A 70 13.73 -0.27 -17.41
CA PRO A 70 14.36 0.67 -18.32
C PRO A 70 14.90 -0.06 -19.56
N GLY A 71 14.58 0.45 -20.74
CA GLY A 71 15.04 -0.09 -22.01
C GLY A 71 14.59 0.76 -23.20
N ASN A 72 15.28 0.64 -24.33
CA ASN A 72 14.81 1.12 -25.61
C ASN A 72 13.70 0.18 -26.11
N ALA A 73 12.48 0.41 -25.62
CA ALA A 73 11.30 -0.05 -26.33
C ALA A 73 11.34 0.66 -27.69
N TRP A 74 11.90 0.02 -28.71
CA TRP A 74 11.89 0.54 -30.06
C TRP A 74 10.43 0.73 -30.45
N VAL A 75 10.03 1.99 -30.42
CA VAL A 75 8.77 2.45 -31.00
C VAL A 75 8.95 2.22 -32.51
N MET A 76 8.39 1.11 -33.01
CA MET A 76 8.05 1.00 -34.42
C MET A 76 6.67 1.62 -34.64
#